data_AF-A0A834W4J1-F1
#
_entry.id   AF-A0A834W4J1-F1
#
_cell.length_a   1.000
_cell.length_b   1.000
_cell.length_c   1.000
_cell.angle_alpha   90.00
_cell.angle_beta   90.00
_cell.angle_gamma   90.00
#
_symmetry.space_group_name_H-M   'P 1'
#
loop_
_entity.id
_entity.type
_entity.pdbx_description
1 polymer ?
#
loop_
_entity_poly.entity_id
_entity_poly.type
_entity_poly.pdbx_seq_one_letter_code
_entity_poly.pdbx_strand_id
1 'polypeptide(L)'
;MLVVEELYKEAVLNTARKLIIFNGELDHYPQFFYPKLAALNKTLLPVMETVYYIHNFKGRSGGTLFRCYPGPWKVLRRVKNKYICVHQQDDMPSLKEVALDILPSA
;
A
#
# COMPACT_ATOMS: atom_id res chain seq x y z
N MET A 1 -7.08 5.28 -16.00
CA MET A 1 -6.76 6.23 -14.89
C MET A 1 -7.61 7.52 -14.86
N LEU A 2 -7.84 8.25 -15.97
CA LEU A 2 -8.62 9.52 -15.93
C LEU A 2 -10.05 9.34 -15.41
N VAL A 3 -10.79 8.34 -15.91
CA VAL A 3 -12.15 8.00 -15.44
C VAL A 3 -12.16 7.66 -13.93
N VAL A 4 -11.10 7.02 -13.43
CA VAL A 4 -10.97 6.69 -12.01
C VAL A 4 -10.82 7.96 -11.16
N GLU A 5 -10.06 8.95 -11.67
CA GLU A 5 -9.91 10.24 -11.00
C GLU A 5 -11.24 11.00 -10.94
N GLU A 6 -12.00 11.03 -12.04
CA GLU A 6 -13.31 11.68 -12.12
C GLU A 6 -14.30 11.04 -11.15
N LEU A 7 -14.40 9.70 -11.14
CA LEU A 7 -15.23 8.96 -10.19
C LEU A 7 -14.83 9.22 -8.73
N TYR A 8 -13.52 9.31 -8.45
CA TYR A 8 -13.03 9.65 -7.13
C TYR A 8 -13.46 11.07 -6.71
N LYS A 9 -13.31 12.06 -7.60
CA LYS A 9 -13.71 13.45 -7.33
C LYS A 9 -15.21 13.59 -7.09
N GLU A 10 -16.03 12.90 -7.88
CA GLU A 10 -17.49 12.96 -7.78
C GLU A 10 -18.03 12.22 -6.55
N ALA A 11 -17.58 10.98 -6.33
CA ALA A 11 -18.22 10.08 -5.36
C ALA A 11 -17.52 10.04 -3.99
N VAL A 12 -16.25 10.45 -3.89
CA VAL A 12 -15.42 10.19 -2.71
C VAL A 12 -14.79 11.43 -2.09
N LEU A 13 -14.17 12.33 -2.87
CA LEU A 13 -13.29 13.41 -2.38
C LEU A 13 -13.88 14.26 -1.23
N ASN A 14 -15.19 14.50 -1.24
CA ASN A 14 -15.89 15.31 -0.22
C ASN A 14 -16.75 14.46 0.74
N THR A 15 -16.39 13.19 0.93
CA THR A 15 -17.14 12.23 1.76
C THR A 15 -16.18 11.42 2.64
N ALA A 16 -16.73 10.70 3.64
CA ALA A 16 -15.97 9.73 4.43
C ALA A 16 -15.85 8.35 3.76
N ARG A 17 -16.37 8.18 2.53
CA ARG A 17 -16.38 6.90 1.84
C ARG A 17 -14.96 6.55 1.37
N LYS A 18 -14.69 5.26 1.18
CA LYS A 18 -13.47 4.78 0.51
C LYS A 18 -13.87 4.19 -0.84
N LEU A 19 -13.13 4.53 -1.90
CA LEU A 19 -13.30 3.91 -3.21
C LEU A 19 -12.54 2.59 -3.25
N ILE A 20 -13.25 1.49 -3.46
CA ILE A 20 -12.63 0.18 -3.72
C ILE A 20 -12.72 -0.10 -5.21
N ILE A 21 -11.58 -0.39 -5.83
CA ILE A 21 -11.49 -0.65 -7.26
C ILE A 21 -11.08 -2.11 -7.47
N PHE A 22 -11.89 -2.84 -8.21
CA PHE A 22 -11.57 -4.17 -8.72
C PHE A 22 -11.28 -4.07 -10.22
N ASN A 23 -10.19 -4.68 -10.68
CA ASN A 23 -9.78 -4.66 -12.10
C ASN A 23 -9.65 -3.26 -12.70
N GLY A 24 -9.26 -2.26 -11.89
CA GLY A 24 -8.98 -0.93 -12.40
C GLY A 24 -7.71 -0.93 -13.24
N GLU A 25 -7.77 -0.38 -14.45
CA GLU A 25 -6.59 -0.13 -15.28
C GLU A 25 -5.74 0.98 -14.66
N LEU A 26 -4.78 0.54 -13.83
CA LEU A 26 -3.77 1.33 -13.14
C LEU A 26 -2.41 1.09 -13.80
N ASP A 27 -2.28 1.47 -15.06
CA ASP A 27 -1.03 1.29 -15.78
C ASP A 27 0.03 2.32 -15.38
N HIS A 28 1.28 1.87 -15.26
CA HIS A 28 2.43 2.73 -15.06
C HIS A 28 2.92 3.27 -16.41
N TYR A 29 2.62 4.53 -16.69
CA TYR A 29 3.04 5.17 -17.94
C TYR A 29 4.33 5.97 -17.77
N PRO A 30 5.30 5.87 -18.72
CA PRO A 30 6.50 6.68 -18.70
C PRO A 30 6.16 8.18 -18.75
N GLN A 31 6.69 8.95 -17.80
CA GLN A 31 6.38 10.38 -17.65
C GLN A 31 6.70 11.20 -18.91
N PHE A 32 7.73 10.83 -19.67
CA PHE A 32 8.13 11.54 -20.88
C PHE A 32 7.04 11.50 -21.98
N PHE A 33 6.39 10.35 -22.18
CA PHE A 33 5.38 10.18 -23.22
C PHE A 33 3.96 10.52 -22.73
N TYR A 34 3.70 10.38 -21.43
CA TYR A 34 2.37 10.53 -20.85
C TYR A 34 2.40 11.36 -19.56
N PRO A 35 2.75 12.66 -19.63
CA PRO A 35 2.93 13.50 -18.45
C PRO A 35 1.66 13.64 -17.60
N LYS A 36 0.49 13.69 -18.23
CA LYS A 36 -0.80 13.74 -17.53
C LYS A 36 -1.06 12.46 -16.72
N LEU A 37 -0.79 11.29 -17.29
CA LEU A 37 -0.98 10.01 -16.60
C LEU A 37 0.05 9.84 -15.47
N ALA A 38 1.31 10.19 -15.73
CA ALA A 38 2.33 10.17 -14.68
C ALA A 38 2.02 11.14 -13.52
N ALA A 39 1.37 12.28 -13.79
CA ALA A 39 0.89 13.18 -12.75
C ALA A 39 -0.20 12.53 -11.88
N LEU A 40 -1.17 11.84 -12.48
CA LEU A 40 -2.21 11.11 -11.74
C LEU A 40 -1.62 10.03 -10.82
N ASN A 41 -0.56 9.34 -11.25
CA ASN A 41 0.14 8.40 -10.38
C ASN A 41 0.69 9.05 -9.10
N LYS A 42 1.07 10.33 -9.16
CA LYS A 42 1.60 11.09 -8.02
C LYS A 42 0.54 11.79 -7.18
N THR A 43 -0.64 12.07 -7.75
CA THR A 43 -1.71 12.80 -7.05
C THR A 43 -2.84 11.90 -6.57
N LEU A 44 -3.27 10.94 -7.39
CA LEU A 44 -4.43 10.10 -7.14
C LEU A 44 -4.09 8.85 -6.32
N LEU A 45 -3.00 8.16 -6.66
CA LEU A 45 -2.66 6.90 -5.97
C LEU A 45 -2.34 7.08 -4.48
N PRO A 46 -1.64 8.15 -4.04
CA PRO A 46 -1.37 8.34 -2.62
C PRO A 46 -2.61 8.59 -1.76
N VAL A 47 -3.72 9.05 -2.37
CA VAL A 47 -5.00 9.27 -1.65
C VAL A 47 -5.91 8.04 -1.68
N MET A 48 -5.55 7.00 -2.44
CA MET A 48 -6.30 5.76 -2.51
C MET A 48 -5.93 4.79 -1.38
N GLU A 49 -6.94 4.11 -0.85
CA GLU A 49 -6.75 3.08 0.17
C GLU A 49 -6.48 1.73 -0.50
N THR A 50 -5.37 1.08 -0.16
CA THR A 50 -5.08 -0.26 -0.67
C THR A 50 -5.87 -1.30 0.13
N VAL A 51 -6.73 -2.07 -0.54
CA VAL A 51 -7.55 -3.11 0.13
C VAL A 51 -6.70 -4.26 0.66
N TYR A 52 -5.65 -4.64 -0.06
CA TYR A 52 -4.77 -5.72 0.35
C TYR A 52 -3.33 -5.43 -0.07
N TYR A 53 -2.41 -5.56 0.87
CA TYR A 53 -0.99 -5.29 0.65
C TYR A 53 -0.14 -6.42 1.19
N ILE A 54 0.81 -6.89 0.38
CA ILE A 54 1.86 -7.82 0.78
C ILE A 54 3.19 -7.31 0.21
N HIS A 55 4.16 -7.10 1.09
CA HIS A 55 5.55 -6.92 0.71
C HIS A 55 6.45 -7.86 1.50
N ASN A 56 7.23 -8.68 0.80
CA ASN A 56 8.12 -9.66 1.40
C ASN A 56 9.55 -9.12 1.48
N PHE A 57 10.05 -8.95 2.71
CA PHE A 57 11.43 -8.65 3.02
C PHE A 57 12.24 -9.94 3.03
N LYS A 58 13.32 -9.98 2.24
CA LYS A 58 14.26 -11.11 2.19
C LYS A 58 15.43 -10.87 3.14
N GLY A 59 16.14 -11.94 3.49
CA GLY A 59 17.36 -11.89 4.31
C GLY A 59 17.19 -12.54 5.68
N ARG A 60 18.24 -12.44 6.51
CA ARG A 60 18.32 -13.11 7.83
C ARG A 60 17.15 -12.73 8.75
N SER A 61 16.78 -11.45 8.78
CA SER A 61 15.66 -10.93 9.57
C SER A 61 14.40 -10.74 8.72
N GLY A 62 14.25 -11.49 7.63
CA GLY A 62 13.13 -11.36 6.69
C GLY A 62 11.75 -11.50 7.35
N GLY A 63 10.74 -10.98 6.67
CA GLY A 63 9.37 -10.91 7.14
C GLY A 63 8.44 -10.35 6.06
N THR A 64 7.18 -10.15 6.41
CA THR A 64 6.15 -9.67 5.49
C THR A 64 5.44 -8.47 6.09
N LEU A 65 5.51 -7.32 5.42
CA LEU A 65 4.59 -6.23 5.68
C LEU A 65 3.26 -6.57 5.02
N PHE A 66 2.21 -6.61 5.81
CA PHE A 66 0.90 -7.10 5.46
C PHE A 66 -0.18 -6.11 5.89
N ARG A 67 -1.18 -5.91 5.04
CA ARG A 67 -2.44 -5.27 5.43
C ARG A 67 -3.61 -5.86 4.67
N CYS A 68 -4.72 -6.07 5.39
CA CYS A 68 -6.02 -6.37 4.83
C CYS A 68 -6.99 -5.30 5.36
N TYR A 69 -7.60 -4.53 4.47
CA TYR A 69 -8.56 -3.50 4.80
C TYR A 69 -9.94 -4.10 5.11
N PRO A 70 -10.69 -3.58 6.11
CA PRO A 70 -10.23 -2.61 7.10
C PRO A 70 -9.39 -3.30 8.18
N GLY A 71 -8.17 -2.80 8.40
CA GLY A 71 -7.26 -3.38 9.39
C GLY A 71 -5.93 -2.63 9.45
N PRO A 72 -5.18 -2.81 10.55
CA PRO A 72 -3.90 -2.16 10.74
C PRO A 72 -2.82 -2.79 9.86
N TRP A 73 -1.74 -2.06 9.64
CA TRP A 73 -0.50 -2.59 9.08
C TRP A 73 0.14 -3.52 10.08
N LYS A 74 0.56 -4.70 9.61
CA LYS A 74 1.22 -5.72 10.44
C LYS A 74 2.53 -6.12 9.79
N VAL A 75 3.56 -6.29 10.61
CA VAL A 75 4.79 -6.96 10.19
C VAL A 75 4.76 -8.37 10.75
N LEU A 76 4.76 -9.34 9.85
CA LEU A 76 4.72 -10.76 10.18
C LEU A 76 6.11 -11.37 10.01
N ARG A 77 6.52 -12.22 10.94
CA ARG A 77 7.73 -13.03 10.82
C ARG A 77 7.40 -14.50 10.92
N ARG A 78 8.07 -15.31 10.10
CA ARG A 78 8.03 -16.76 10.23
C ARG A 78 9.02 -17.19 11.32
N VAL A 79 8.51 -17.85 12.37
CA VAL A 79 9.31 -18.51 13.39
C VAL A 79 8.92 -20.00 13.38
N LYS A 80 9.88 -20.85 13.01
CA LYS A 80 9.63 -22.29 12.73
C LYS A 80 8.52 -22.45 11.68
N ASN A 81 7.37 -23.01 12.05
CA ASN A 81 6.20 -23.23 11.19
C ASN A 81 5.02 -22.30 11.50
N LYS A 82 5.22 -21.22 12.26
CA LYS A 82 4.17 -20.26 12.59
C LYS A 82 4.57 -18.87 12.11
N TYR A 83 3.57 -18.07 11.77
CA TYR A 83 3.72 -16.65 11.56
C TYR A 83 3.30 -15.93 12.84
N ILE A 84 4.16 -15.04 13.33
CA ILE A 84 3.88 -14.17 14.46
C ILE A 84 3.86 -12.72 13.99
N CYS A 85 2.96 -11.92 14.56
CA CYS A 85 2.95 -10.48 14.35
C CYS A 85 3.98 -9.85 15.29
N VAL A 86 5.01 -9.23 14.72
CA VAL A 86 6.08 -8.59 15.49
C VAL A 86 5.87 -7.09 15.68
N HIS A 87 5.05 -6.48 14.82
CA HIS A 87 4.71 -5.07 14.90
C HIS A 87 3.33 -4.81 14.30
N GLN A 88 2.61 -3.83 14.85
CA GLN A 88 1.32 -3.39 14.35
C GLN A 88 1.17 -1.88 14.52
N GLN A 89 0.64 -1.21 13.49
CA GLN A 89 0.30 0.22 13.54
C GLN A 89 -0.80 0.59 12.54
N ASP A 90 -1.42 1.75 12.73
CA ASP A 90 -2.55 2.20 11.91
C ASP A 90 -2.11 2.79 10.56
N ASP A 91 -1.00 3.53 10.55
CA ASP A 91 -0.44 4.16 9.34
C ASP A 91 0.59 3.26 8.64
N MET A 92 0.77 3.44 7.32
CA MET A 92 1.73 2.63 6.56
C MET A 92 3.17 2.96 6.98
N PRO A 93 3.96 1.99 7.49
CA PRO A 93 5.37 2.20 7.75
C PRO A 93 6.15 2.30 6.44
N SER A 94 7.26 3.01 6.45
CA SER A 94 8.14 3.04 5.28
C SER A 94 8.85 1.69 5.10
N LEU A 95 9.18 1.30 3.86
CA LEU A 95 9.93 0.06 3.62
C LEU A 95 11.30 0.07 4.32
N LYS A 96 11.91 1.26 4.44
CA LYS A 96 13.20 1.44 5.13
C LYS A 96 13.06 1.17 6.62
N GLU A 97 12.06 1.77 7.26
CA GLU A 97 11.73 1.56 8.68
C GLU A 97 11.46 0.09 8.99
N VAL A 98 10.66 -0.60 8.14
CA VAL A 98 10.41 -2.02 8.33
C VAL A 98 11.70 -2.84 8.24
N ALA A 99 12.55 -2.54 7.25
CA ALA A 99 13.78 -3.29 7.00
C ALA A 99 14.88 -3.04 8.03
N LEU A 100 15.02 -1.81 8.54
CA LEU A 100 16.14 -1.39 9.37
C LEU A 100 15.81 -1.35 10.86
N ASP A 101 14.56 -1.02 11.21
CA ASP A 101 14.19 -0.73 12.58
C ASP A 101 13.28 -1.82 13.14
N ILE A 102 12.21 -2.17 12.42
CA ILE A 102 11.19 -3.11 12.94
C ILE A 102 11.67 -4.55 12.88
N LEU A 103 12.06 -5.03 11.69
CA LEU A 103 12.47 -6.42 11.54
C LEU A 103 13.74 -6.71 12.36
N PRO A 104 14.84 -5.94 12.28
CA PRO A 104 16.04 -6.30 13.04
C PRO A 104 15.88 -6.29 14.57
N SER A 105 14.92 -5.52 15.11
CA SER A 105 14.67 -5.39 16.55
C SER A 105 13.69 -6.42 17.12
N ALA A 106 13.02 -7.20 16.26
CA ALA A 106 12.03 -8.20 16.63
C ALA A 106 12.60 -9.61 16.82
#